data_AF-A0A7C2W7T8-F1
#
_entry.id   AF-A0A7C2W7T8-F1
#
_cell.length_a   1.000
_cell.length_b   1.000
_cell.length_c   1.000
_cell.angle_alpha   90.00
_cell.angle_beta   90.00
_cell.angle_gamma   90.00
#
_symmetry.space_group_name_H-M   'P 1'
#
loop_
_entity.id
_entity.type
_entity.pdbx_description
1 polymer ?
#
loop_
_entity_poly.entity_id
_entity_poly.type
_entity_poly.pdbx_seq_one_letter_code
_entity_poly.pdbx_strand_id
1 'polypeptide(L)' 'MPEKLKVAFYWAASCGGCEIAVLDINEKILDVVAKADLVFWPVAMDIKYKDVEAMPDKYIDVCLFNGAIRNSEQE' A
#
# COMPACT_ATOMS: atom_id res chain seq x y z
N MET A 1 -15.73 -11.93 13.11
CA MET A 1 -14.99 -12.21 11.86
C MET A 1 -13.53 -12.37 12.23
N PRO A 2 -12.76 -13.31 11.66
CA PRO A 2 -11.32 -13.36 11.91
C PRO A 2 -10.67 -12.02 11.52
N GLU A 3 -9.62 -11.62 12.24
CA GLU A 3 -8.91 -10.37 11.97
C GLU A 3 -8.25 -10.48 10.59
N LYS A 4 -8.59 -9.56 9.68
CA LYS A 4 -7.99 -9.50 8.35
C LYS A 4 -6.58 -8.90 8.46
N LEU A 5 -5.71 -9.33 7.55
CA LEU A 5 -4.33 -8.82 7.48
C LEU A 5 -4.35 -7.33 7.09
N LYS A 6 -3.63 -6.47 7.82
CA LYS A 6 -3.52 -5.03 7.50
C LYS A 6 -2.37 -4.81 6.52
N VAL A 7 -2.70 -4.52 5.27
CA VAL A 7 -1.74 -4.44 4.15
C VAL A 7 -1.61 -3.02 3.64
N ALA A 8 -0.38 -2.60 3.36
CA ALA A 8 -0.05 -1.33 2.76
C ALA A 8 0.70 -1.49 1.42
N PHE A 9 0.56 -0.48 0.56
CA PHE A 9 1.27 -0.29 -0.69
C PHE A 9 1.94 1.08 -0.65
N TYR A 10 3.27 1.10 -0.68
CA TYR A 10 4.05 2.34 -0.67
C TYR A 10 4.72 2.56 -2.02
N TRP A 11 4.44 3.71 -2.62
CA TRP A 11 5.03 4.16 -3.87
C TRP A 11 6.14 5.18 -3.55
N ALA A 12 7.40 4.78 -3.75
CA ALA A 12 8.60 5.61 -3.58
C ALA A 12 9.01 6.33 -4.89
N ALA A 13 10.28 6.33 -5.27
CA ALA A 13 10.67 6.76 -6.62
C ALA A 13 10.36 5.63 -7.63
N SER A 14 9.15 5.64 -8.19
CA SER A 14 8.67 4.62 -9.14
C SER A 14 7.85 5.24 -10.27
N CYS A 15 7.77 4.53 -11.40
CA CYS A 15 6.96 4.88 -12.57
C CYS A 15 5.47 4.49 -12.44
N GLY A 16 5.09 3.79 -11.38
CA GLY A 16 3.72 3.32 -11.15
C GLY A 16 3.36 1.97 -11.76
N GLY A 17 4.26 1.37 -12.54
CA GLY A 17 4.02 0.07 -13.17
C GLY A 17 3.71 -1.05 -12.17
N CYS A 18 4.33 -1.03 -10.99
CA CYS A 18 4.04 -1.98 -9.91
C CYS A 18 2.58 -1.89 -9.44
N GLU A 19 2.04 -0.67 -9.31
CA GLU A 19 0.67 -0.45 -8.85
C GLU A 19 -0.35 -0.88 -9.90
N ILE A 20 -0.07 -0.59 -11.17
CA ILE A 20 -0.88 -1.07 -12.29
C ILE A 20 -0.88 -2.60 -12.35
N ALA A 21 0.27 -3.25 -12.16
CA ALA A 21 0.35 -4.71 -12.15
C ALA A 21 -0.47 -5.34 -11.03
N VAL A 22 -0.56 -4.68 -9.87
CA VAL A 22 -1.44 -5.13 -8.76
C VAL A 22 -2.91 -4.97 -9.14
N LEU A 23 -3.29 -3.85 -9.78
CA LEU A 23 -4.67 -3.63 -10.24
C LEU A 23 -5.07 -4.55 -11.40
N ASP A 24 -4.11 -5.03 -12.19
CA ASP A 24 -4.32 -5.91 -13.35
C ASP A 24 -4.75 -7.35 -12.96
N ILE A 25 -4.90 -7.63 -11.66
CA ILE A 25 -5.58 -8.86 -11.21
C ILE A 25 -7.11 -8.81 -11.41
N ASN A 26 -7.65 -7.67 -11.85
CA ASN A 26 -9.05 -7.44 -12.18
C ASN A 26 -9.98 -7.82 -10.99
N GLU A 27 -11.03 -8.59 -11.23
CA GLU A 27 -12.03 -8.95 -10.22
C GLU A 27 -11.46 -9.73 -9.02
N LYS A 28 -10.27 -10.34 -9.16
CA LYS A 28 -9.61 -11.03 -8.04
C LYS A 28 -9.23 -10.08 -6.90
N ILE A 29 -9.23 -8.77 -7.13
CA ILE A 29 -9.07 -7.79 -6.06
C ILE A 29 -10.16 -7.92 -5.00
N LEU A 30 -11.37 -8.40 -5.38
CA LEU A 30 -12.47 -8.67 -4.45
C LEU A 30 -12.10 -9.78 -3.45
N ASP A 31 -11.36 -10.80 -3.89
CA ASP A 31 -10.85 -11.86 -3.02
C ASP A 31 -9.76 -11.36 -2.08
N VAL A 32 -8.96 -10.39 -2.53
CA VAL A 32 -7.92 -9.75 -1.71
C VAL A 32 -8.57 -8.95 -0.59
N VAL A 33 -9.51 -8.05 -0.90
CA VAL A 33 -10.18 -7.23 0.13
C VAL A 33 -11.09 -8.04 1.05
N ALA A 34 -11.50 -9.25 0.64
CA ALA A 34 -12.18 -10.20 1.52
C ALA A 34 -11.24 -10.79 2.60
N LYS A 35 -9.93 -10.83 2.36
CA LYS A 35 -8.92 -11.45 3.24
C LYS A 35 -7.99 -10.46 3.94
N ALA A 36 -7.79 -9.28 3.36
CA ALA A 36 -6.90 -8.24 3.84
C ALA A 36 -7.61 -6.89 3.84
N ASP A 37 -7.30 -6.07 4.85
CA ASP A 37 -7.69 -4.67 4.90
C ASP A 37 -6.55 -3.83 4.31
N LEU A 38 -6.86 -3.12 3.23
CA LEU A 38 -5.94 -2.18 2.60
C LEU A 38 -5.96 -0.90 3.43
N VAL A 39 -4.90 -0.70 4.22
CA VAL A 39 -4.83 0.41 5.17
C VAL A 39 -4.05 1.61 4.62
N PHE A 40 -3.25 1.41 3.58
CA PHE A 40 -2.56 2.48 2.87
C PHE A 40 -2.29 2.08 1.43
N TRP A 41 -2.88 2.79 0.47
CA TRP A 41 -2.59 2.63 -0.96
C TRP A 41 -2.94 3.91 -1.72
N PRO A 42 -1.98 4.85 -1.88
CA PRO A 42 -2.25 6.19 -2.41
C PRO A 42 -2.86 6.25 -3.81
N VAL A 43 -2.71 5.19 -4.61
CA VAL A 43 -3.27 5.09 -5.97
C VAL A 43 -4.76 4.75 -5.95
N ALA A 44 -5.16 3.88 -5.03
CA ALA A 44 -6.51 3.33 -4.99
C ALA A 44 -7.39 3.98 -3.90
N MET A 45 -6.80 4.73 -2.98
CA MET A 45 -7.46 5.31 -1.82
C MET A 45 -7.08 6.78 -1.62
N ASP A 46 -8.02 7.60 -1.16
CA ASP A 46 -7.72 8.97 -0.72
C ASP A 46 -7.13 8.99 0.69
N ILE A 47 -5.94 8.42 0.83
CA ILE A 47 -5.18 8.38 2.07
C ILE A 47 -3.88 9.18 1.91
N LYS A 48 -3.49 9.91 2.95
CA LYS A 48 -2.30 10.76 2.98
C LYS A 48 -1.31 10.27 4.03
N TYR A 49 -0.08 10.76 3.96
CA TYR A 49 0.97 10.39 4.91
C TYR A 49 0.60 10.69 6.38
N LYS A 50 -0.07 11.82 6.64
CA LYS A 50 -0.59 12.16 7.97
C LYS A 50 -1.51 11.09 8.58
N ASP A 51 -2.23 10.34 7.73
CA ASP A 51 -3.16 9.31 8.18
C ASP A 51 -2.37 8.07 8.62
N VAL A 52 -1.23 7.78 7.96
CA VAL A 52 -0.27 6.75 8.36
C VAL A 52 0.46 7.13 9.65
N GLU A 53 0.90 8.39 9.76
CA GLU A 53 1.55 8.91 10.97
C GLU A 53 0.66 8.85 12.21
N ALA A 54 -0.67 8.93 12.03
CA ALA A 54 -1.65 8.79 13.09
C ALA A 54 -2.00 7.34 13.44
N MET A 55 -1.52 6.35 12.67
CA MET A 55 -1.75 4.94 12.97
C MET A 55 -0.96 4.52 14.21
N PRO A 56 -1.51 3.61 15.04
CA PRO A 56 -0.76 3.02 16.15
C PRO A 56 0.53 2.35 15.69
N ASP A 57 1.51 2.24 16.59
CA ASP A 57 2.72 1.45 16.32
C ASP A 57 2.34 0.01 15.93
N LYS A 58 3.05 -0.54 14.92
CA LYS A 58 2.80 -1.87 14.34
C LYS A 58 1.38 -2.08 13.81
N TYR A 59 0.67 -1.02 13.42
CA TYR A 59 -0.66 -1.15 12.83
C TYR A 59 -0.66 -1.80 11.43
N ILE A 60 0.43 -1.68 10.67
CA ILE A 60 0.57 -2.32 9.35
C ILE A 60 1.33 -3.64 9.53
N ASP A 61 0.72 -4.76 9.11
CA ASP A 61 1.36 -6.07 9.19
C ASP A 61 2.36 -6.29 8.07
N VAL A 62 1.99 -5.88 6.84
CA VAL A 62 2.81 -6.04 5.63
C VAL A 62 2.72 -4.79 4.77
N CYS A 63 3.86 -4.30 4.31
CA CYS A 63 3.93 -3.23 3.31
C CYS A 63 4.62 -3.73 2.05
N LEU A 64 3.93 -3.64 0.91
CA LEU A 64 4.51 -3.80 -0.41
C LEU A 64 5.13 -2.47 -0.81
N PHE A 65 6.47 -2.40 -0.72
CA PHE A 65 7.24 -1.19 -1.02
C PHE A 65 7.75 -1.26 -2.46
N ASN A 66 7.41 -0.26 -3.27
CA ASN A 66 7.74 -0.20 -4.68
C ASN A 66 8.55 1.06 -5.02
N GLY A 67 9.60 0.89 -5.83
CA GLY A 67 10.47 1.99 -6.28
C GLY A 67 11.77 2.11 -5.52
N ALA A 68 12.61 3.06 -5.94
CA ALA A 68 13.88 3.33 -5.30
C ALA A 68 13.71 4.21 -4.06
N ILE A 69 14.53 3.96 -3.05
CA ILE A 69 14.72 4.87 -1.92
C ILE A 69 15.70 5.95 -2.36
N ARG A 70 15.21 7.18 -2.51
CA ARG A 70 16.04 8.34 -2.81
C ARG A 70 16.89 8.71 -1.59
N ASN A 71 18.15 9.02 -1.83
CA ASN A 71 19.05 9.66 -0.87
C ASN A 71 19.21 11.15 -1.24
N SER A 72 20.06 11.86 -0.51
CA SER A 72 20.36 13.28 -0.75
C SER A 72 21.00 13.59 -2.11
N GLU A 73 21.49 12.58 -2.85
CA GLU A 73 22.08 12.78 -4.18
C GLU A 73 21.02 12.84 -5.29
N GLN A 74 19.78 12.45 -4.98
CA GLN A 74 18.67 12.33 -5.94
C GLN A 74 17.46 13.17 -5.52
N GLU A 75 17.65 14.10 -4.56
CA GLU A 75 16.55 14.83 -3.94
C GLU A 75 15.99 15.99 -4.78
#